data_AF-A0A931EF59-F1
#
_entry.id   AF-A0A931EF59-F1
#
_cell.length_a   1.000
_cell.length_b   1.000
_cell.length_c   1.000
_cell.angle_alpha   90.00
_cell.angle_beta   90.00
_cell.angle_gamma   90.00
#
_symmetry.space_group_name_H-M   'P 1'
#
loop_
_entity.id
_entity.type
_entity.pdbx_description
1 polymer ?
#
loop_
_entity_poly.entity_id
_entity_poly.type
_entity_poly.pdbx_seq_one_letter_code
_entity_poly.pdbx_strand_id
1 'polypeptide(L)'
;MIACIIEYQVRSGREQQHIAELVPLLEKVSNLKGFISKSSFESPAGDGGWFTVSYWKDDESLQAWTADPDHRRAMEIGKREIFSSFRIMIGAIERDYSWRV
;
A
#
# COMPACT_ATOMS: atom_id res chain seq x y z
N MET A 1 -5.73 15.88 -1.01
CA MET A 1 -4.93 14.68 -1.34
C MET A 1 -4.49 14.02 -0.05
N ILE A 2 -4.66 12.71 0.05
CA ILE A 2 -4.23 11.89 1.17
C ILE A 2 -3.09 10.98 0.71
N ALA A 3 -2.04 10.87 1.51
CA ALA A 3 -1.00 9.87 1.37
C ALA A 3 -1.27 8.72 2.34
N CYS A 4 -1.25 7.48 1.85
CA CYS A 4 -1.21 6.28 2.67
C CYS A 4 0.16 5.62 2.47
N ILE A 5 0.93 5.61 3.55
CA ILE A 5 2.30 5.06 3.61
C ILE A 5 2.24 3.76 4.41
N ILE A 6 2.85 2.72 3.86
CA ILE A 6 2.94 1.41 4.48
C ILE A 6 4.41 1.00 4.52
N GLU A 7 4.92 0.80 5.73
CA GLU A 7 6.21 0.17 5.98
C GLU A 7 5.92 -1.28 6.36
N TYR A 8 6.57 -2.27 5.74
CA TYR A 8 6.32 -3.67 6.08
C TYR A 8 7.54 -4.55 5.81
N GLN A 9 7.58 -5.69 6.50
CA GLN A 9 8.49 -6.79 6.22
C GLN A 9 7.69 -8.07 5.97
N VAL A 10 8.14 -8.87 5.01
CA VAL A 10 7.55 -10.16 4.68
C VAL A 10 8.30 -11.25 5.45
N ARG A 11 7.57 -12.21 6.00
CA ARG A 11 8.15 -13.41 6.63
C ARG A 11 8.93 -14.19 5.56
N SER A 12 10.10 -14.69 5.94
CA SER A 12 10.93 -15.50 5.04
C SER A 12 10.14 -16.66 4.45
N GLY A 13 10.20 -16.81 3.11
CA GLY A 13 9.50 -17.86 2.36
C GLY A 13 8.05 -17.54 2.00
N ARG A 14 7.55 -16.34 2.31
CA ARG A 14 6.19 -15.89 1.99
C ARG A 14 6.15 -14.85 0.87
N GLU A 15 7.26 -14.57 0.23
CA GLU A 15 7.41 -13.54 -0.82
C GLU A 15 6.51 -13.83 -2.01
N GLN A 16 6.44 -15.09 -2.45
CA GLN A 16 5.58 -15.47 -3.57
C GLN A 16 4.08 -15.37 -3.22
N GLN A 17 3.71 -15.72 -1.98
CA GLN A 17 2.34 -15.56 -1.48
C GLN A 17 1.97 -14.07 -1.37
N HIS A 18 2.90 -13.23 -0.88
CA HIS A 18 2.72 -11.78 -0.86
C HIS A 18 2.42 -11.21 -2.24
N ILE A 19 3.21 -11.60 -3.25
CA ILE A 19 2.99 -11.17 -4.64
C ILE A 19 1.64 -11.66 -5.15
N ALA A 20 1.27 -12.92 -4.87
CA ALA A 20 0.00 -13.50 -5.32
C ALA A 20 -1.23 -12.79 -4.73
N GLU A 21 -1.18 -12.37 -3.46
CA GLU A 21 -2.26 -11.58 -2.84
C GLU A 21 -2.25 -10.11 -3.33
N LEU A 22 -1.07 -9.54 -3.61
CA LEU A 22 -0.93 -8.14 -4.00
C LEU A 22 -1.36 -7.88 -5.45
N VAL A 23 -0.99 -8.73 -6.40
CA VAL A 23 -1.17 -8.49 -7.85
C VAL A 23 -2.64 -8.21 -8.21
N PRO A 24 -3.64 -9.01 -7.79
CA PRO A 24 -5.04 -8.74 -8.10
C PRO A 24 -5.54 -7.40 -7.55
N LEU A 25 -5.03 -7.00 -6.38
CA LEU A 25 -5.40 -5.73 -5.75
C LEU A 25 -4.85 -4.52 -6.51
N LEU A 26 -3.69 -4.64 -7.16
CA LEU A 26 -3.10 -3.55 -7.94
C LEU A 26 -3.96 -3.19 -9.15
N GLU A 27 -4.46 -4.20 -9.86
CA GLU A 27 -5.39 -3.98 -10.97
C GLU A 27 -6.69 -3.37 -10.48
N LYS A 28 -7.26 -3.91 -9.39
CA LYS A 28 -8.51 -3.40 -8.82
C LYS A 28 -8.39 -1.95 -8.37
N VAL A 29 -7.36 -1.63 -7.57
CA VAL A 29 -7.18 -0.28 -7.00
C VAL A 29 -6.95 0.77 -8.09
N SER A 30 -6.26 0.41 -9.18
CA SER A 30 -6.00 1.32 -10.30
C SER A 30 -7.26 1.82 -11.01
N ASN A 31 -8.38 1.09 -10.89
CA ASN A 31 -9.66 1.44 -11.48
C ASN A 31 -10.60 2.18 -10.52
N LEU A 32 -10.21 2.37 -9.26
CA LEU A 32 -11.05 3.05 -8.28
C LEU A 32 -11.04 4.55 -8.47
N LYS A 33 -12.23 5.14 -8.42
CA LYS A 33 -12.38 6.60 -8.39
C LYS A 33 -11.65 7.15 -7.17
N GLY A 34 -10.74 8.09 -7.41
CA GLY A 34 -9.99 8.77 -6.36
C GLY A 34 -8.64 8.13 -6.01
N PHE A 35 -8.30 6.98 -6.58
CA PHE A 35 -6.92 6.51 -6.60
C PHE A 35 -6.10 7.40 -7.56
N ILE A 36 -4.93 7.87 -7.12
CA ILE A 36 -4.04 8.73 -7.94
C ILE A 36 -2.85 7.92 -8.42
N SER A 37 -2.09 7.32 -7.49
CA SER A 37 -0.92 6.50 -7.83
C SER A 37 -0.47 5.66 -6.63
N LYS A 38 0.40 4.69 -6.90
CA LYS A 38 1.10 3.89 -5.91
C LYS A 38 2.53 3.63 -6.37
N SER A 39 3.46 3.66 -5.43
CA SER A 39 4.85 3.26 -5.66
C SER A 39 5.34 2.42 -4.49
N SER A 40 6.23 1.46 -4.78
CA SER A 40 6.83 0.59 -3.77
C SER A 40 8.35 0.62 -3.94
N PHE A 41 9.06 0.64 -2.83
CA PHE A 41 10.51 0.75 -2.74
C PHE A 41 11.02 -0.22 -1.69
N GLU A 42 12.18 -0.81 -1.93
CA GLU A 42 12.89 -1.56 -0.89
C GLU A 42 13.55 -0.58 0.09
N SER A 43 13.63 -0.99 1.35
CA SER A 43 14.31 -0.25 2.41
C SER A 43 15.79 -0.12 2.09
N PRO A 44 16.34 1.12 2.08
CA PRO A 44 17.77 1.32 1.85
C PRO A 44 18.63 0.86 3.03
N ALA A 45 18.03 0.53 4.18
CA ALA A 45 18.75 0.04 5.35
C ALA A 45 19.25 -1.42 5.19
N GLY A 46 18.85 -2.12 4.13
CA GLY A 46 19.29 -3.50 3.86
C GLY A 46 18.67 -4.54 4.79
N ASP A 47 17.57 -4.21 5.45
CA ASP A 47 16.85 -5.07 6.39
C ASP A 47 15.74 -5.90 5.74
N GLY A 48 15.64 -5.89 4.40
CA GLY A 48 14.57 -6.55 3.64
C GLY A 48 13.19 -5.91 3.84
N GLY A 49 13.14 -4.70 4.43
CA GLY A 49 11.92 -3.92 4.58
C GLY A 49 11.44 -3.34 3.25
N TRP A 50 10.16 -3.05 3.18
CA TRP A 50 9.51 -2.42 2.04
C TRP A 50 8.73 -1.20 2.49
N PHE A 51 8.77 -0.17 1.64
CA PHE A 51 7.96 1.03 1.74
C PHE A 51 7.01 1.06 0.56
N THR A 52 5.75 1.36 0.83
CA THR A 52 4.76 1.65 -0.19
C THR A 52 4.11 2.99 0.13
N VAL A 53 4.01 3.85 -0.88
CA VAL A 53 3.23 5.07 -0.80
C VAL A 53 2.12 5.00 -1.84
N SER A 54 0.90 5.37 -1.44
CA SER A 54 -0.21 5.56 -2.36
C SER A 54 -0.84 6.92 -2.11
N TYR A 55 -1.23 7.59 -3.20
CA TYR A 55 -1.88 8.88 -3.16
C TYR A 55 -3.33 8.75 -3.56
N TRP A 56 -4.18 9.46 -2.83
CA TRP A 56 -5.63 9.42 -2.94
C TRP A 56 -6.16 10.83 -3.02
N LYS A 57 -7.25 11.02 -3.75
CA LYS A 57 -7.90 12.33 -3.90
C LYS A 57 -8.28 12.92 -2.54
N ASP A 58 -8.93 12.11 -1.72
CA ASP A 58 -9.50 12.44 -0.42
C ASP A 58 -9.54 11.19 0.49
N ASP A 59 -9.87 11.40 1.76
CA ASP A 59 -9.92 10.33 2.76
C ASP A 59 -11.07 9.35 2.49
N GLU A 60 -12.19 9.84 1.96
CA GLU A 60 -13.34 9.01 1.57
C GLU A 60 -12.95 7.96 0.52
N SER A 61 -12.13 8.34 -0.48
CA SER A 61 -11.62 7.42 -1.49
C SER A 61 -10.71 6.34 -0.89
N LEU A 62 -9.84 6.71 0.06
CA LEU A 62 -9.00 5.75 0.78
C LEU A 62 -9.86 4.82 1.65
N GLN A 63 -10.84 5.35 2.37
CA GLN A 63 -11.75 4.56 3.20
C GLN A 63 -12.53 3.56 2.35
N ALA A 64 -13.06 3.96 1.20
CA ALA A 64 -13.75 3.08 0.27
C ALA A 64 -12.84 1.92 -0.18
N TRP A 65 -11.57 2.19 -0.47
CA TRP A 65 -10.60 1.13 -0.75
C TRP A 65 -10.36 0.21 0.44
N THR A 66 -10.15 0.76 1.64
CA THR A 66 -9.90 -0.08 2.82
C THR A 66 -11.10 -0.92 3.24
N ALA A 67 -12.32 -0.49 2.89
CA ALA A 67 -13.56 -1.22 3.12
C ALA A 67 -13.83 -2.32 2.08
N ASP A 68 -13.15 -2.27 0.93
CA ASP A 68 -13.31 -3.24 -0.15
C ASP A 68 -13.10 -4.69 0.38
N PRO A 69 -14.00 -5.64 0.06
CA PRO A 69 -13.92 -7.00 0.58
C PRO A 69 -12.63 -7.73 0.22
N ASP A 70 -12.10 -7.53 -0.98
CA ASP A 70 -10.89 -8.22 -1.43
C ASP A 70 -9.66 -7.63 -0.74
N HIS A 71 -9.62 -6.30 -0.60
CA HIS A 71 -8.57 -5.64 0.17
C HIS A 71 -8.59 -6.08 1.64
N ARG A 72 -9.77 -6.14 2.28
CA ARG A 72 -9.90 -6.62 3.68
C ARG A 72 -9.42 -8.06 3.83
N ARG A 73 -9.84 -8.95 2.93
CA ARG A 73 -9.40 -10.35 2.91
C ARG A 73 -7.87 -10.45 2.80
N ALA A 74 -7.27 -9.74 1.87
CA ALA A 74 -5.82 -9.75 1.69
C ALA A 74 -5.08 -9.17 2.91
N MET A 75 -5.62 -8.15 3.57
CA MET A 75 -5.06 -7.62 4.82
C MET A 75 -5.15 -8.62 5.97
N GLU A 76 -6.22 -9.42 6.05
CA GLU A 76 -6.35 -10.49 7.05
C GLU A 76 -5.33 -11.61 6.82
N ILE A 77 -5.19 -12.08 5.57
CA ILE A 77 -4.16 -13.06 5.18
C ILE A 77 -2.76 -12.48 5.44
N GLY A 78 -2.56 -11.22 5.07
CA GLY A 78 -1.36 -10.44 5.29
C GLY A 78 -0.89 -10.49 6.75
N LYS A 79 -1.78 -10.10 7.66
CA LYS A 79 -1.53 -10.11 9.11
C LYS A 79 -1.23 -11.51 9.66
N ARG A 80 -1.96 -12.52 9.20
CA ARG A 80 -1.87 -13.89 9.74
C ARG A 80 -0.63 -14.63 9.24
N GLU A 81 -0.29 -14.47 7.97
CA GLU A 81 0.60 -15.41 7.28
C GLU A 81 1.80 -14.77 6.60
N ILE A 82 1.68 -13.51 6.15
CA ILE A 82 2.66 -12.92 5.24
C ILE A 82 3.58 -11.94 5.96
N PHE A 83 3.04 -10.98 6.69
CA PHE A 83 3.83 -9.91 7.30
C PHE A 83 4.45 -10.35 8.63
N SER A 84 5.74 -10.06 8.82
CA SER A 84 6.42 -10.16 10.12
C SER A 84 6.18 -8.89 10.94
N SER A 85 6.11 -7.75 10.27
CA SER A 85 5.74 -6.45 10.83
C SER A 85 5.13 -5.58 9.74
N PHE A 86 4.25 -4.64 10.11
CA PHE A 86 3.85 -3.54 9.26
C PHE A 86 3.40 -2.33 10.08
N ARG A 87 3.53 -1.14 9.49
CA ARG A 87 3.05 0.13 10.01
C ARG A 87 2.34 0.86 8.88
N ILE A 88 1.17 1.41 9.17
CA ILE A 88 0.39 2.22 8.23
C ILE A 88 0.29 3.64 8.78
N MET A 89 0.57 4.63 7.93
CA MET A 89 0.49 6.04 8.24
C MET A 89 -0.36 6.73 7.19
N ILE A 90 -1.32 7.52 7.62
CA ILE A 90 -2.23 8.27 6.75
C ILE A 90 -2.04 9.74 7.06
N GLY A 91 -1.80 10.55 6.03
CA GLY A 91 -1.55 11.98 6.17
C GLY A 91 -2.17 12.79 5.04
N ALA A 92 -2.67 13.98 5.37
CA ALA A 92 -3.09 14.95 4.37
C ALA A 92 -1.87 15.69 3.81
N ILE A 93 -1.85 15.90 2.49
CA ILE A 93 -0.80 16.68 1.84
C ILE A 93 -1.27 18.12 1.74
N GLU A 94 -0.58 19.01 2.44
CA GLU A 94 -0.87 20.44 2.43
C GLU A 94 -0.32 21.14 1.18
N ARG A 95 0.83 20.66 0.67
CA ARG A 95 1.55 21.24 -0.47
C ARG A 95 2.20 20.13 -1.28
N ASP A 96 2.04 20.20 -2.59
CA ASP A 96 2.67 19.29 -3.55
C ASP A 96 3.31 20.14 -4.67
N TYR A 97 4.61 19.98 -4.85
CA TYR A 97 5.39 20.72 -5.84
C TYR A 97 6.08 19.72 -6.77
N SER A 98 5.89 19.89 -8.08
CA SER A 98 6.55 19.06 -9.08
C SER A 98 7.49 19.88 -9.95
N TRP A 99 8.70 19.38 -10.17
CA TRP A 99 9.62 19.88 -11.20
C TRP A 99 9.88 18.76 -12.20
N ARG A 100 9.81 19.08 -13.49
CA ARG A 100 10.12 18.16 -14.60
C ARG A 100 11.01 18.91 -15.59
N VAL A 101 12.03 18.23 -16.12
CA VAL A 101 12.93 18.73 -17.19
C VAL A 101 12.37 18.36 -18.54
#